data_AF-A0A2W0AP84-F1
#
_entry.id   AF-A0A2W0AP84-F1
#
_cell.length_a   1.000
_cell.length_b   1.000
_cell.length_c   1.000
_cell.angle_alpha   90.00
_cell.angle_beta   90.00
_cell.angle_gamma   90.00
#
_symmetry.space_group_name_H-M   'P 1'
#
loop_
_entity.id
_entity.type
_entity.pdbx_description
1 polymer ?
#
loop_
_entity_poly.entity_id
_entity_poly.type
_entity_poly.pdbx_seq_one_letter_code
_entity_poly.pdbx_strand_id
1 'polypeptide(L)' 'MVAPATELGYAIGNADLSGDMALRIEKAFGVKMDTLMRMQASYDIAQTRKREGQIHVRRIHQAADAPA' A
#
# COMPACT_ATOMS: atom_id res chain seq x y z
N MET A 1 25.71 18.75 11.28
CA MET A 1 25.81 17.31 11.58
C MET A 1 24.41 16.83 11.98
N VAL A 2 23.60 16.41 11.01
CA VAL A 2 22.23 15.91 11.22
C VAL A 2 22.22 14.47 10.72
N ALA A 3 22.01 13.51 11.62
CA ALA A 3 21.85 12.11 11.25
C ALA A 3 20.47 11.92 10.59
N PRO A 4 20.37 11.25 9.43
CA PRO A 4 19.07 10.90 8.86
C PRO A 4 18.46 9.77 9.70
N ALA A 5 17.26 10.01 10.23
CA ALA A 5 16.44 9.02 10.90
C ALA A 5 16.14 7.86 9.94
N THR A 6 17.01 6.86 9.96
CA THR A 6 16.94 5.64 9.14
C THR A 6 16.87 4.46 10.09
N GLU A 7 15.91 4.46 11.02
CA GLU A 7 15.65 3.29 11.83
C GLU A 7 14.22 3.32 12.36
N LEU A 8 13.61 2.13 12.37
CA LEU A 8 12.30 1.79 12.94
C LEU A 8 11.08 1.98 12.04
N GLY A 9 11.09 1.22 10.94
CA GLY A 9 9.89 0.82 10.22
C GLY A 9 9.63 -0.69 10.28
N TYR A 10 9.88 -1.37 11.41
CA TYR A 10 9.42 -2.75 11.61
C TYR A 10 8.09 -2.73 12.37
N ALA A 11 7.02 -2.33 11.68
CA ALA A 11 5.67 -2.29 12.24
C ALA A 11 4.95 -3.62 11.98
N ILE A 12 4.96 -4.53 12.97
CA ILE A 12 4.03 -5.67 12.99
C ILE A 12 2.66 -5.11 13.38
N GLY A 13 1.91 -4.62 12.39
CA GLY A 13 0.59 -4.00 12.60
C GLY A 13 0.10 -3.13 11.44
N ASN A 14 1.00 -2.68 10.56
CA ASN A 14 0.70 -1.99 9.30
C ASN A 14 1.70 -2.38 8.19
N ALA A 15 2.33 -3.55 8.31
CA ALA A 15 3.16 -4.04 7.23
C ALA A 15 2.22 -4.63 6.19
N ASP A 16 1.99 -3.88 5.11
CA ASP A 16 1.69 -4.47 3.81
C ASP A 16 2.49 -5.78 3.72
N LEU A 17 1.81 -6.89 3.47
CA LEU A 17 2.47 -8.16 3.31
C LEU A 17 3.50 -8.03 2.17
N SER A 18 4.75 -7.75 2.51
CA SER A 18 5.82 -7.57 1.54
C SER A 18 6.03 -8.87 0.78
N GLY A 19 6.42 -8.80 -0.49
CA GLY A 19 6.64 -9.99 -1.33
C GLY A 19 7.55 -11.03 -0.66
N ASP A 20 8.58 -10.59 0.07
CA ASP A 20 9.47 -11.47 0.82
C ASP A 20 8.78 -12.17 2.00
N MET A 21 7.86 -11.48 2.69
CA MET A 21 7.08 -12.05 3.79
C MET A 21 6.05 -13.03 3.27
N ALA A 22 5.37 -12.68 2.17
CA ALA A 22 4.41 -13.55 1.52
C ALA A 22 5.06 -14.84 1.01
N LEU A 23 6.26 -14.74 0.41
CA LEU A 23 7.03 -15.90 -0.04
C LEU A 23 7.49 -16.78 1.14
N ARG A 24 7.84 -16.19 2.30
CA ARG A 24 8.14 -16.95 3.52
C ARG A 24 6.92 -17.73 4.02
N ILE A 25 5.73 -17.12 4.00
CA ILE A 25 4.48 -17.79 4.39
C ILE A 25 4.13 -18.91 3.40
N GLU A 26 4.29 -18.67 2.10
CA GLU A 26 4.09 -19.71 1.08
C GLU A 26 4.98 -20.91 1.32
N LYS A 27 6.27 -20.70 1.58
CA LYS A 27 7.21 -21.77 1.88
C LYS A 27 6.92 -22.48 3.21
N ALA A 28 6.43 -21.76 4.22
CA ALA A 28 6.19 -22.31 5.55
C ALA A 28 4.87 -23.08 5.67
N PHE A 29 3.82 -22.63 4.97
CA PHE A 29 2.45 -23.13 5.15
C PHE A 29 1.81 -23.65 3.86
N GLY A 30 2.48 -23.54 2.71
CA GLY A 30 1.97 -23.98 1.41
C GLY A 30 0.83 -23.12 0.86
N VAL A 31 0.56 -21.96 1.46
CA VAL A 31 -0.47 -21.02 0.99
C VAL A 31 0.12 -20.13 -0.09
N LYS A 32 -0.53 -20.02 -1.24
CA LYS A 32 0.02 -19.22 -2.34
C LYS A 32 0.10 -17.74 -1.99
N MET A 33 1.26 -17.13 -2.26
CA MET A 33 1.57 -15.72 -2.07
C MET A 33 0.57 -14.80 -2.80
N ASP A 34 0.21 -15.14 -4.03
CA ASP A 34 -0.72 -14.36 -4.86
C ASP A 34 -2.08 -14.13 -4.16
N THR A 35 -2.53 -15.13 -3.42
CA THR A 35 -3.79 -15.12 -2.67
C THR A 35 -3.69 -14.21 -1.47
N LEU A 36 -2.60 -14.31 -0.70
CA LEU A 36 -2.35 -13.48 0.47
C LEU A 36 -2.21 -12.00 0.11
N MET A 37 -1.44 -11.70 -0.94
CA MET A 37 -1.26 -10.33 -1.43
C MET A 37 -2.56 -9.74 -1.97
N ARG A 38 -3.41 -10.53 -2.65
CA ARG A 38 -4.75 -10.08 -3.08
C ARG A 38 -5.67 -9.76 -1.91
N MET A 39 -5.65 -10.58 -0.87
CA MET A 39 -6.46 -10.36 0.33
C MET A 39 -6.05 -9.08 1.03
N GLN A 40 -4.74 -8.87 1.21
CA GLN A 40 -4.19 -7.64 1.79
C GLN A 40 -4.61 -6.41 0.96
N ALA A 41 -4.37 -6.43 -0.35
CA ALA A 41 -4.76 -5.33 -1.24
C ALA A 41 -6.27 -5.04 -1.19
N SER A 42 -7.11 -6.08 -1.12
CA SER A 42 -8.56 -5.91 -1.02
C SER A 42 -8.98 -5.26 0.30
N TYR A 43 -8.32 -5.65 1.40
CA TYR A 43 -8.53 -5.04 2.72
C TYR A 43 -8.13 -3.57 2.72
N ASP A 44 -6.96 -3.24 2.17
CA ASP A 44 -6.46 -1.86 2.13
C ASP A 44 -7.32 -0.95 1.25
N ILE A 45 -7.83 -1.48 0.13
CA ILE A 45 -8.83 -0.79 -0.69
C ILE A 45 -10.09 -0.53 0.12
N ALA A 46 -10.64 -1.54 0.81
CA ALA A 46 -11.86 -1.38 1.60
C ALA A 46 -11.67 -0.37 2.74
N GLN A 47 -10.54 -0.41 3.44
CA GLN A 47 -10.22 0.55 4.49
C GLN A 47 -10.02 1.96 3.93
N THR A 48 -9.36 2.09 2.79
CA THR A 48 -9.16 3.39 2.11
C THR A 48 -10.48 3.98 1.63
N ARG A 49 -11.39 3.14 1.12
CA ARG A 49 -12.74 3.55 0.74
C ARG A 49 -13.56 4.04 1.93
N LYS A 50 -13.48 3.39 3.09
CA LYS A 50 -14.16 3.86 4.31
C LYS A 50 -13.72 5.26 4.74
N ARG A 51 -12.46 5.63 4.51
CA ARG A 51 -11.90 6.96 4.80
C ARG A 51 -11.90 7.91 3.61
N GLU A 52 -12.54 7.58 2.50
CA GLU A 52 -12.44 8.38 1.27
C GLU A 52 -12.92 9.82 1.45
N GLY A 53 -13.95 10.04 2.28
CA GLY A 53 -14.46 11.38 2.61
C GLY A 53 -13.49 12.26 3.42
N GLN A 54 -12.41 11.70 3.96
CA GLN A 54 -11.35 12.46 4.61
C GLN A 54 -10.29 12.94 3.61
N ILE A 55 -10.23 12.32 2.42
CA ILE A 55 -9.24 12.59 1.39
C ILE A 55 -9.79 13.65 0.43
N HIS A 56 -9.44 14.92 0.67
CA HIS A 56 -9.83 16.04 -0.18
C HIS A 56 -8.75 16.30 -1.25
N VAL A 57 -8.97 15.81 -2.46
CA VAL A 57 -8.08 16.04 -3.60
C VAL A 57 -8.87 16.71 -4.72
N ARG A 58 -8.37 17.85 -5.22
CA ARG A 58 -8.94 18.52 -6.39
C ARG A 58 -8.63 17.67 -7.62
N ARG A 59 -9.65 17.33 -8.41
CA ARG A 59 -9.46 16.63 -9.68
C ARG A 59 -8.61 17.49 -10.60
N ILE A 60 -7.48 16.95 -11.06
CA ILE A 60 -6.65 17.62 -12.07
C ILE A 60 -7.39 17.49 -13.40
N HIS A 61 -7.93 18.61 -13.89
CA HIS A 61 -8.28 18.73 -15.30
C HIS A 61 -6.97 19.05 -16.02
N GLN A 62 -6.42 18.08 -16.75
CA GLN A 62 -5.36 18.37 -17.70
C GLN A 62 -5.89 19.48 -18.61
N ALA A 63 -5.13 20.58 -18.73
CA ALA A 63 -5.42 21.65 -19.67
C ALA A 63 -5.23 21.14 -21.11
N ALA A 64 -6.15 20.30 -21.56
CA ALA A 64 -6.36 20.03 -22.97
C ALA A 64 -7.19 21.18 -23.50
N ASP A 65 -6.55 22.35 -23.65
CA ASP A 65 -6.96 23.47 -24.51
C ASP A 65 -5.87 24.56 -24.42
N ALA A 66 -4.72 24.29 -25.05
CA ALA A 66 -3.80 25.35 -25.46
C ALA A 66 -4.04 25.61 -26.96
N PRO A 67 -4.79 26.67 -27.35
CA PRO A 67 -4.85 27.07 -28.73
C PRO A 67 -3.50 27.69 -29.15
N ALA A 68 -2.97 27.20 -30.28
CA ALA A 68 -1.85 27.78 -31.01
C ALA A 68 -2.29 29.00 -31.82
#